data_AF-A0A6S5CS84-F1
#
_entry.id   AF-A0A6S5CS84-F1
#
_cell.length_a   1.000
_cell.length_b   1.000
_cell.length_c   1.000
_cell.angle_alpha   90.00
_cell.angle_beta   90.00
_cell.angle_gamma   90.00
#
_symmetry.space_group_name_H-M   'P 1'
#
loop_
_entity.id
_entity.type
_entity.pdbx_description
1 polymer ?
#
loop_
_entity_poly.entity_id
_entity_poly.type
_entity_poly.pdbx_seq_one_letter_code
_entity_poly.pdbx_strand_id
1 'polypeptide(L)'
;MIDTSAILPGARHVPTSAVSAMKAHYRAPCASLELDFVRDTLFGPVAHRVECQVQLAALNLQGCPALRLHIDPPLPEKLDRAHSVAFVWDGRSYHGVVRDHAKCGDGGMNLVLELQ
;
A
#
# COMPACT_ATOMS: atom_id res chain seq x y z
N MET A 1 11.45 -18.34 -56.58
CA MET A 1 12.31 -17.25 -56.05
C MET A 1 11.49 -15.98 -56.03
N ILE A 2 10.96 -15.58 -54.89
CA ILE A 2 10.93 -14.17 -54.48
C ILE A 2 10.84 -14.15 -52.95
N ASP A 3 11.91 -13.63 -52.35
CA ASP A 3 11.98 -13.19 -50.97
C ASP A 3 11.14 -11.92 -50.83
N THR A 4 10.35 -11.80 -49.75
CA THR A 4 9.96 -10.50 -49.21
C THR A 4 9.78 -10.66 -47.71
N SER A 5 10.84 -10.32 -46.99
CA SER A 5 10.82 -9.99 -45.57
C SER A 5 9.94 -8.77 -45.29
N ALA A 6 9.09 -8.80 -44.25
CA ALA A 6 8.64 -7.59 -43.56
C ALA A 6 7.87 -7.85 -42.23
N ILE A 7 8.52 -7.47 -41.13
CA ILE A 7 7.98 -6.72 -39.97
C ILE A 7 7.04 -7.44 -38.96
N LEU A 8 7.64 -7.91 -37.86
CA LEU A 8 7.12 -7.80 -36.47
C LEU A 8 7.38 -6.35 -35.98
N PRO A 9 6.63 -5.73 -35.02
CA PRO A 9 6.35 -6.31 -33.69
C PRO A 9 5.02 -5.91 -33.02
N GLY A 10 4.54 -6.74 -32.10
CA GLY A 10 3.37 -6.44 -31.28
C GLY A 10 3.34 -7.23 -29.98
N ALA A 11 4.50 -7.46 -29.38
CA ALA A 11 4.61 -8.05 -28.06
C ALA A 11 4.01 -7.06 -27.04
N ARG A 12 2.76 -7.31 -26.62
CA ARG A 12 2.25 -6.72 -25.36
C ARG A 12 2.94 -7.45 -24.22
N HIS A 13 4.17 -7.00 -23.98
CA HIS A 13 4.91 -7.20 -22.76
C HIS A 13 4.08 -6.54 -21.65
N VAL A 14 3.32 -7.35 -20.92
CA VAL A 14 2.87 -6.95 -19.59
C VAL A 14 4.12 -7.04 -18.73
N PRO A 15 4.59 -5.94 -18.11
CA PRO A 15 5.76 -6.01 -17.26
C PRO A 15 5.47 -6.92 -16.07
N THR A 16 6.14 -8.06 -16.08
CA THR A 16 6.65 -8.84 -14.97
C THR A 16 6.67 -8.04 -13.66
N SER A 17 5.64 -8.24 -12.82
CA SER A 17 5.76 -7.94 -11.39
C SER A 17 6.59 -9.06 -10.76
N ALA A 18 7.91 -8.93 -10.85
CA ALA A 18 8.85 -9.76 -10.11
C ALA A 18 9.57 -8.87 -9.10
N VAL A 19 9.17 -8.98 -7.84
CA VAL A 19 10.16 -9.02 -6.76
C VAL A 19 9.83 -10.22 -5.88
N SER A 20 10.70 -11.21 -6.03
CA SER A 20 10.85 -12.41 -5.23
C SER A 20 11.58 -12.07 -3.94
N ALA A 21 11.12 -12.56 -2.78
CA ALA A 21 11.98 -13.00 -1.68
C ALA A 21 11.14 -13.67 -0.58
N MET A 22 10.95 -14.98 -0.72
CA MET A 22 10.59 -15.85 0.41
C MET A 22 11.76 -15.91 1.40
N LYS A 23 11.64 -15.21 2.52
CA LYS A 23 12.34 -15.54 3.77
C LYS A 23 11.27 -15.63 4.85
N ALA A 24 10.88 -16.87 5.17
CA ALA A 24 9.94 -17.20 6.21
C ALA A 24 10.45 -16.76 7.58
N HIS A 25 10.10 -15.53 7.95
CA HIS A 25 9.79 -15.12 9.30
C HIS A 25 8.29 -14.76 9.21
N TYR A 26 7.47 -15.05 10.21
CA TYR A 26 6.00 -14.87 10.19
C TYR A 26 5.53 -13.39 10.12
N ARG A 27 6.27 -12.54 9.40
CA ARG A 27 5.91 -11.18 9.04
C ARG A 27 5.13 -11.28 7.73
N ALA A 28 3.96 -10.64 7.67
CA ALA A 28 3.19 -10.58 6.42
C ALA A 28 4.10 -10.11 5.27
N PRO A 29 3.98 -10.68 4.06
CA PRO A 29 4.79 -10.26 2.93
C PRO A 29 4.58 -8.75 2.70
N CYS A 30 5.68 -8.01 2.49
CA CYS A 30 5.58 -6.66 1.96
C CYS A 30 4.94 -6.74 0.58
N ALA A 31 3.85 -5.99 0.39
CA ALA A 31 3.18 -5.90 -0.90
C ALA A 31 3.07 -4.44 -1.31
N SER A 32 3.28 -4.18 -2.60
CA SER A 32 2.91 -2.92 -3.22
C SER A 32 1.40 -2.84 -3.26
N LEU A 33 0.84 -1.81 -2.63
CA LEU A 33 -0.55 -1.47 -2.80
C LEU A 33 -0.73 0.03 -3.00
N GLU A 34 -1.88 0.37 -3.57
CA GLU A 34 -2.33 1.74 -3.68
C GLU A 34 -3.10 2.13 -2.41
N LEU A 35 -2.49 3.00 -1.62
CA LEU A 35 -3.06 3.52 -0.39
C LEU A 35 -3.74 4.85 -0.70
N ASP A 36 -5.05 4.88 -0.57
CA ASP A 36 -5.85 6.09 -0.60
C ASP A 36 -5.98 6.61 0.84
N PHE A 37 -5.69 7.88 1.07
CA PHE A 37 -5.76 8.49 2.39
C PHE A 37 -6.41 9.86 2.33
N VAL A 38 -7.32 10.12 3.26
CA VAL A 38 -8.05 11.37 3.35
C VAL A 38 -7.42 12.23 4.44
N ARG A 39 -7.20 13.48 4.11
CA ARG A 39 -6.74 14.51 5.04
C ARG A 39 -7.81 15.57 5.18
N ASP A 40 -8.12 15.93 6.41
CA ASP A 40 -8.91 17.12 6.65
C ASP A 40 -8.02 18.35 6.43
N THR A 41 -8.43 19.25 5.54
CA THR A 41 -7.73 20.50 5.28
C THR A 41 -8.67 21.66 5.53
N LEU A 42 -8.14 22.87 5.69
CA LEU A 42 -8.96 24.08 5.90
C LEU A 42 -9.95 24.36 4.75
N PHE A 43 -9.77 23.72 3.59
CA PHE A 43 -10.64 23.82 2.42
C PHE A 43 -11.54 22.59 2.24
N GLY A 44 -11.59 21.69 3.22
CA GLY A 44 -12.35 20.43 3.19
C GLY A 44 -11.48 19.18 3.11
N PRO A 45 -12.11 17.99 3.08
CA PRO A 45 -11.41 16.71 2.99
C PRO A 45 -10.75 16.55 1.62
N VAL A 46 -9.46 16.20 1.61
CA VAL A 46 -8.68 15.94 0.40
C VAL A 46 -8.21 14.50 0.42
N ALA A 47 -8.67 13.71 -0.54
CA ALA A 47 -8.17 12.36 -0.79
C ALA A 47 -6.84 12.44 -1.56
N HIS A 48 -5.89 11.64 -1.12
CA HIS A 48 -4.59 11.46 -1.73
C HIS A 48 -4.36 9.98 -1.98
N ARG A 49 -3.69 9.67 -3.07
CA ARG A 49 -3.43 8.31 -3.50
C ARG A 49 -1.95 8.14 -3.71
N VAL A 50 -1.39 7.10 -3.11
CA VAL A 50 0.04 6.80 -3.20
C VAL A 50 0.28 5.31 -3.29
N GLU A 51 1.19 4.91 -4.17
CA GLU A 51 1.66 3.53 -4.25
C GLU A 51 2.85 3.37 -3.30
N CYS A 52 2.74 2.45 -2.34
CA CYS A 52 3.81 2.19 -1.39
C CYS A 52 3.89 0.71 -1.01
N GLN A 53 5.07 0.29 -0.55
CA GLN A 53 5.28 -1.05 0.00
C GLN A 53 4.79 -1.06 1.43
N VAL A 54 3.77 -1.87 1.70
CA VAL A 54 3.23 -1.99 3.05
C VAL A 54 3.12 -3.44 3.48
N GLN A 55 3.28 -3.67 4.77
CA GLN A 55 3.03 -4.94 5.43
C GLN A 55 1.79 -4.79 6.30
N LEU A 56 0.80 -5.65 6.08
CA LEU A 56 -0.46 -5.64 6.81
C LEU A 56 -0.41 -6.59 8.00
N ALA A 57 -0.77 -6.11 9.18
CA ALA A 57 -0.95 -6.95 10.36
C ALA A 57 -2.33 -6.70 10.99
N ALA A 58 -3.13 -7.75 11.14
CA ALA A 58 -4.40 -7.65 11.84
C ALA A 58 -4.16 -7.44 13.34
N LEU A 59 -4.90 -6.51 13.93
CA LEU A 59 -4.88 -6.17 15.34
C LEU A 59 -6.30 -6.12 15.89
N ASN A 60 -6.39 -6.15 17.21
CA ASN A 60 -7.62 -5.90 17.92
C ASN A 60 -7.39 -4.74 18.86
N LEU A 61 -8.07 -3.62 18.61
CA LEU A 61 -8.03 -2.46 19.49
C LEU A 61 -9.27 -2.50 20.37
N GLN A 62 -9.09 -2.82 21.65
CA GLN A 62 -10.18 -2.80 22.66
C GLN A 62 -11.43 -3.62 22.27
N GLY A 63 -11.26 -4.70 21.50
CA GLY A 63 -12.37 -5.54 20.99
C GLY A 63 -12.94 -5.12 19.64
N CYS A 64 -12.39 -4.06 19.03
CA CYS A 64 -12.71 -3.64 17.67
C CYS A 64 -11.66 -4.16 16.67
N PRO A 65 -12.09 -4.55 15.46
CA PRO A 65 -11.16 -4.96 14.40
C PRO A 65 -10.27 -3.78 13.99
N ALA A 66 -8.96 -4.00 14.00
CA ALA A 66 -7.97 -3.00 13.64
C ALA A 66 -6.92 -3.61 12.70
N LEU A 67 -6.21 -2.75 11.97
CA LEU A 67 -5.09 -3.13 11.13
C LEU A 67 -3.89 -2.24 11.42
N ARG A 68 -2.70 -2.81 11.36
CA ARG A 68 -1.45 -2.05 11.33
C ARG A 68 -0.84 -2.16 9.96
N LEU A 69 -0.57 -1.01 9.38
CA LEU A 69 0.18 -0.90 8.15
C LEU A 69 1.59 -0.48 8.51
N HIS A 70 2.56 -1.32 8.20
CA HIS A 70 3.95 -0.94 8.24
C HIS A 70 4.36 -0.51 6.83
N ILE A 71 4.60 0.77 6.62
CA ILE A 71 5.06 1.33 5.37
C ILE A 71 6.58 1.34 5.38
N ASP A 72 7.18 0.63 4.43
CA ASP A 72 8.61 0.62 4.21
C ASP A 72 9.05 1.91 3.48
N PRO A 73 10.28 2.38 3.68
CA PRO A 73 10.80 3.53 2.95
C PRO A 73 10.87 3.24 1.43
N PRO A 74 10.62 4.23 0.55
CA PRO A 74 10.40 5.65 0.85
C PRO A 74 9.01 5.94 1.42
N LEU A 75 8.98 6.69 2.53
CA LEU A 75 7.72 7.06 3.17
C LEU A 75 6.94 8.07 2.33
N PRO A 76 5.65 7.82 2.06
CA PRO A 76 4.83 8.75 1.33
C PRO A 76 4.65 10.04 2.14
N GLU A 77 4.89 11.17 1.48
CA GLU A 77 4.71 12.48 2.09
C GLU A 77 3.25 12.67 2.50
N LYS A 78 3.02 13.33 3.64
CA LYS A 78 1.69 13.68 4.18
C LYS A 78 0.88 12.52 4.75
N LEU A 79 1.37 11.28 4.71
CA LEU A 79 0.69 10.13 5.32
C LEU A 79 0.55 10.26 6.84
N ASP A 80 1.52 10.89 7.49
CA ASP A 80 1.49 11.24 8.92
C ASP A 80 0.28 12.14 9.30
N ARG A 81 -0.27 12.87 8.33
CA ARG A 81 -1.44 13.74 8.51
C ARG A 81 -2.74 13.10 8.02
N ALA A 82 -2.72 11.83 7.65
CA ALA A 82 -3.92 11.11 7.22
C ALA A 82 -4.89 10.95 8.40
N HIS A 83 -6.17 11.24 8.15
CA HIS A 83 -7.25 11.00 9.10
C HIS A 83 -7.90 9.63 8.87
N SER A 84 -8.11 9.28 7.60
CA SER A 84 -8.69 8.00 7.20
C SER A 84 -7.91 7.45 6.02
N VAL A 85 -7.97 6.13 5.85
CA VAL A 85 -7.30 5.41 4.76
C VAL A 85 -8.21 4.34 4.20
N ALA A 86 -8.17 4.20 2.89
CA ALA A 86 -8.77 3.14 2.13
C ALA A 86 -7.70 2.47 1.27
N PHE A 87 -7.74 1.15 1.16
CA PHE A 87 -6.85 0.42 0.26
C PHE A 87 -7.50 -0.88 -0.18
N VAL A 88 -7.02 -1.44 -1.28
CA VAL A 88 -7.45 -2.76 -1.75
C VAL A 88 -6.34 -3.76 -1.44
N TRP A 89 -6.67 -4.80 -0.68
CA TRP A 89 -5.77 -5.91 -0.39
C TRP A 89 -6.43 -7.23 -0.77
N ASP A 90 -5.74 -8.05 -1.55
CA ASP A 90 -6.26 -9.35 -2.01
C ASP A 90 -7.65 -9.24 -2.67
N GLY A 91 -7.87 -8.17 -3.45
CA GLY A 91 -9.16 -7.89 -4.11
C GLY A 91 -10.28 -7.42 -3.17
N ARG A 92 -10.00 -7.17 -1.89
CA ARG A 92 -10.96 -6.63 -0.91
C ARG A 92 -10.62 -5.19 -0.57
N SER A 93 -11.64 -4.33 -0.57
CA SER A 93 -11.50 -2.95 -0.11
C SER A 93 -11.55 -2.91 1.41
N TYR A 94 -10.52 -2.31 2.01
CA TYR A 94 -10.43 -2.01 3.43
C TYR A 94 -10.55 -0.51 3.61
N HIS A 95 -11.29 -0.09 4.63
CA HIS A 95 -11.38 1.29 5.05
C HIS A 95 -11.20 1.36 6.56
N GLY A 96 -10.38 2.29 7.02
CA GLY A 96 -10.13 2.47 8.43
C GLY A 96 -9.72 3.90 8.78
N VAL A 97 -9.99 4.27 10.02
CA VAL A 97 -9.60 5.57 10.58
C VAL A 97 -8.21 5.42 11.20
N VAL A 98 -7.31 6.35 10.89
CA VAL A 98 -5.98 6.38 11.48
C VAL A 98 -6.10 6.76 12.95
N ARG A 99 -5.71 5.85 13.83
CA ARG A 99 -5.70 6.04 15.29
C ARG A 99 -4.35 6.45 15.82
N ASP A 100 -3.29 5.89 15.25
CA ASP A 100 -1.92 6.15 15.68
C ASP A 100 -0.96 6.07 14.49
N HIS A 101 0.12 6.86 14.56
CA HIS A 101 1.23 6.81 13.61
C HIS A 101 2.55 6.82 14.40
N ALA A 102 3.41 5.82 14.14
CA ALA A 102 4.67 5.66 14.84
C ALA A 102 5.79 5.40 13.83
N LYS A 103 6.80 6.29 13.83
CA LYS A 103 8.02 6.07 13.03
C LYS A 103 8.80 4.88 13.58
N CYS A 104 9.17 3.96 12.71
CA CYS A 104 9.99 2.82 13.07
C CYS A 104 11.48 3.20 12.99
N GLY A 105 12.31 2.65 13.88
CA GLY A 105 13.77 2.85 13.84
C GLY A 105 14.43 2.36 12.56
N ASP A 106 13.73 1.53 11.78
CA ASP A 106 14.13 1.03 10.46
C ASP A 106 13.97 2.08 9.33
N GLY A 107 13.43 3.27 9.64
CA GLY A 107 13.11 4.31 8.65
C GLY A 107 11.73 4.15 8.01
N GLY A 108 11.03 3.05 8.30
CA GLY A 108 9.61 2.86 7.98
C GLY A 108 8.65 3.60 8.93
N MET A 109 7.36 3.51 8.67
CA MET A 109 6.31 4.11 9.50
C MET A 109 5.21 3.10 9.75
N ASN A 110 4.75 2.99 11.00
CA ASN A 110 3.61 2.17 11.36
C ASN A 110 2.39 3.06 11.49
N LEU A 111 1.32 2.74 10.79
CA LEU A 111 0.00 3.29 11.01
C LEU A 111 -0.85 2.24 11.70
N VAL A 112 -1.62 2.65 12.68
CA VAL A 112 -2.67 1.84 13.29
C VAL A 112 -4.02 2.38 12.83
N LEU A 113 -4.80 1.50 12.22
CA LEU A 113 -6.10 1.77 11.66
C LEU A 113 -7.16 1.02 12.43
N GLU A 114 -8.23 1.70 12.79
CA GLU A 114 -9.45 1.07 13.26
C GLU A 114 -10.36 0.85 12.05
N LEU A 115 -10.72 -0.42 11.79
CA LEU A 115 -11.62 -0.76 10.68
C LEU A 115 -13.05 -0.35 11.01
N GLN A 116 -13.77 0.13 9.99
CA GLN A 116 -15.19 0.52 10.09
C GLN A 116 -16.08 -0.36 9.21
#